data_AF-A0A060YLN8-F1
#
_entry.id   AF-A0A060YLN8-F1
#
_cell.length_a   1.000
_cell.length_b   1.000
_cell.length_c   1.000
_cell.angle_alpha   90.00
_cell.angle_beta   90.00
_cell.angle_gamma   90.00
#
_symmetry.space_group_name_H-M   'P 1'
#
loop_
_entity.id
_entity.type
_entity.pdbx_description
1 polymer ?
#
loop_
_entity_poly.entity_id
_entity_poly.type
_entity_poly.pdbx_seq_one_letter_code
_entity_poly.pdbx_strand_id
1 'polypeptide(L)'
;MRFQGVEPPKDRTFVRLQRRNINVPLYSILSVITILGMLMAGAFLFFNIKNRNHRLIKMSSPYMNNLIILGGMLSYSSIFLFGLDGALVSDKEFEALCTV
;
A
#
# COMPACT_ATOMS: atom_id res chain seq x y z
N MET A 1 -14.86 -56.08 3.54
CA MET A 1 -15.20 -54.72 3.06
C MET A 1 -13.96 -54.14 2.42
N ARG A 2 -14.03 -53.71 1.15
CA ARG A 2 -12.90 -53.09 0.42
C ARG A 2 -13.23 -51.62 0.16
N PHE A 3 -12.34 -50.73 0.59
CA PHE A 3 -12.43 -49.29 0.31
C PHE A 3 -11.77 -48.98 -1.04
N GLN A 4 -12.21 -47.90 -1.70
CA GLN A 4 -11.60 -47.42 -2.96
C GLN A 4 -10.23 -46.75 -2.75
N GLY A 5 -9.91 -46.33 -1.52
CA GLY A 5 -8.64 -45.72 -1.14
C GLY A 5 -7.86 -46.53 -0.11
N VAL A 6 -6.60 -46.13 0.12
CA VAL A 6 -5.68 -46.76 1.08
C VAL A 6 -6.10 -46.50 2.53
N GLU A 7 -6.85 -45.42 2.75
CA GLU A 7 -7.31 -44.98 4.07
C GLU A 7 -8.85 -45.01 4.15
N PRO A 8 -9.42 -45.32 5.33
CA PRO A 8 -10.86 -45.24 5.53
C PRO A 8 -11.36 -43.81 5.33
N PRO A 9 -12.58 -43.62 4.79
CA PRO A 9 -13.13 -42.30 4.53
C PRO A 9 -13.27 -41.53 5.85
N LYS A 10 -12.81 -40.28 5.84
CA LYS A 10 -12.95 -39.40 7.00
C LYS A 10 -14.33 -38.74 6.98
N ASP A 11 -14.97 -38.74 8.15
CA ASP A 11 -16.33 -38.23 8.36
C ASP A 11 -16.45 -36.71 8.16
N ARG A 12 -15.31 -35.98 8.22
CA ARG A 12 -15.28 -34.51 8.09
C ARG A 12 -14.20 -34.04 7.14
N THR A 13 -14.51 -32.97 6.42
CA THR A 13 -13.57 -32.25 5.57
C THR A 13 -12.63 -31.39 6.42
N PHE A 14 -11.34 -31.37 6.09
CA PHE A 14 -10.39 -30.45 6.70
C PHE A 14 -10.44 -29.12 5.97
N VAL A 15 -11.05 -28.12 6.59
CA VAL A 15 -10.99 -26.74 6.09
C VAL A 15 -9.60 -26.20 6.38
N ARG A 16 -8.77 -26.07 5.34
CA ARG A 16 -7.50 -25.35 5.41
C ARG A 16 -7.77 -23.88 5.12
N LEU A 17 -7.80 -23.07 6.17
CA LEU A 17 -7.75 -21.61 6.04
C LEU A 17 -6.36 -21.25 5.52
N GLN A 18 -6.26 -21.01 4.21
CA GLN A 18 -5.05 -20.53 3.58
C GLN A 18 -5.16 -19.01 3.43
N ARG A 19 -4.25 -18.27 4.07
CA ARG A 19 -4.17 -16.81 3.88
C ARG A 19 -3.85 -16.53 2.41
N ARG A 20 -4.70 -15.73 1.76
CA ARG A 20 -4.53 -15.35 0.36
C ARG A 20 -3.51 -14.21 0.28
N ASN A 21 -2.25 -14.57 0.07
CA ASN A 21 -1.19 -13.56 -0.02
C ASN A 21 -1.33 -12.73 -1.30
N ILE A 22 -0.99 -11.45 -1.19
CA ILE A 22 -0.89 -10.55 -2.34
C ILE A 22 0.24 -11.04 -3.24
N ASN A 23 0.05 -10.90 -4.56
CA ASN A 23 1.06 -11.30 -5.53
C ASN A 23 2.29 -10.38 -5.41
N VAL A 24 3.40 -10.94 -4.90
CA VAL A 24 4.69 -10.24 -4.71
C VAL A 24 5.13 -9.39 -5.92
N PRO A 25 5.05 -9.85 -7.18
CA PRO A 25 5.45 -9.03 -8.32
C PRO A 25 4.57 -7.79 -8.52
N LEU A 26 3.25 -7.89 -8.27
CA LEU A 26 2.36 -6.73 -8.37
C LEU A 26 2.71 -5.69 -7.31
N TYR A 27 2.96 -6.15 -6.07
CA TYR A 27 3.38 -5.28 -5.00
C TYR A 27 4.69 -4.55 -5.33
N SER A 28 5.70 -5.29 -5.82
CA SER A 28 6.98 -4.69 -6.21
C SER A 28 6.83 -3.58 -7.26
N ILE A 29 6.00 -3.79 -8.29
CA ILE A 29 5.75 -2.77 -9.32
C ILE A 29 5.10 -1.52 -8.71
N LEU A 30 4.07 -1.72 -7.89
CA LEU A 30 3.36 -0.61 -7.22
C LEU A 30 4.29 0.16 -6.28
N SER A 31 5.15 -0.52 -5.51
CA SER A 31 6.13 0.13 -4.64
C SER A 31 7.11 1.00 -5.42
N VAL A 32 7.64 0.52 -6.55
CA VAL A 32 8.58 1.29 -7.39
C VAL A 32 7.91 2.56 -7.95
N ILE A 33 6.70 2.44 -8.48
CA ILE A 33 5.93 3.58 -9.00
C ILE A 33 5.67 4.60 -7.88
N THR A 34 5.34 4.12 -6.68
CA THR A 34 5.07 4.94 -5.50
C THR A 34 6.29 5.74 -5.07
N ILE A 35 7.47 5.10 -5.03
CA ILE A 35 8.74 5.77 -4.69
C ILE A 35 9.08 6.86 -5.72
N LEU A 36 8.92 6.57 -7.01
CA LEU A 36 9.12 7.55 -8.09
C LEU A 36 8.15 8.74 -7.94
N GLY A 37 6.88 8.47 -7.65
CA GLY A 37 5.87 9.50 -7.38
C GLY A 37 6.23 10.39 -6.19
N MET A 38 6.73 9.80 -5.10
CA MET A 38 7.18 10.54 -3.91
C MET A 38 8.37 11.45 -4.20
N LEU A 39 9.38 10.97 -4.94
CA LEU A 39 10.53 11.79 -5.34
C LEU A 39 10.09 12.97 -6.22
N MET A 40 9.19 12.71 -7.17
CA MET A 40 8.68 13.75 -8.08
C MET A 40 7.83 14.78 -7.32
N ALA A 41 6.97 14.34 -6.40
CA ALA A 41 6.20 15.20 -5.52
C ALA A 41 7.10 16.07 -4.61
N GLY A 42 8.15 15.49 -4.03
CA GLY A 42 9.15 16.21 -3.24
C GLY A 42 9.91 17.26 -4.06
N ALA A 43 10.30 16.92 -5.29
CA ALA A 43 10.94 17.86 -6.22
C ALA A 43 10.01 19.03 -6.56
N PHE A 44 8.72 18.75 -6.84
CA PHE A 44 7.72 19.80 -7.08
C PHE A 44 7.51 20.68 -5.85
N LEU A 45 7.49 20.12 -4.64
CA LEU A 45 7.37 20.88 -3.40
C LEU A 45 8.59 21.77 -3.16
N PHE A 46 9.80 21.24 -3.36
CA PHE A 46 11.03 22.02 -3.25
C PHE A 46 11.04 23.18 -4.26
N PHE A 47 10.66 22.90 -5.51
CA PHE A 47 10.55 23.93 -6.54
C PHE A 47 9.47 24.97 -6.21
N ASN A 48 8.34 24.54 -5.64
CA ASN A 48 7.25 25.40 -5.20
C ASN A 48 7.69 26.37 -4.08
N ILE A 49 8.45 25.87 -3.11
CA ILE A 49 9.01 26.68 -2.01
C ILE A 49 10.10 27.62 -2.53
N LYS A 50 10.99 27.14 -3.42
CA LYS A 50 12.11 27.93 -3.95
C LYS A 50 11.64 29.10 -4.81
N ASN A 51 10.63 28.89 -5.66
CA ASN A 51 10.07 29.92 -6.54
C ASN A 51 8.93 30.74 -5.90
N ARG A 52 8.73 30.66 -4.57
CA ARG A 52 7.67 31.39 -3.85
C ARG A 52 7.65 32.91 -4.08
N ASN A 53 8.78 33.49 -4.53
CA ASN A 53 8.89 34.91 -4.85
C ASN A 53 8.46 35.32 -6.28
N HIS A 54 8.16 34.36 -7.17
CA HIS A 54 7.67 34.66 -8.52
C HIS A 54 6.15 34.93 -8.52
N ARG A 55 5.74 36.06 -9.13
CA ARG A 55 4.35 36.55 -9.23
C ARG A 55 3.36 35.53 -9.84
N LEU A 56 3.85 34.53 -10.58
CA LEU A 56 3.05 33.42 -11.16
C LEU A 56 2.53 32.41 -10.11
N ILE A 57 3.29 32.13 -9.05
CA ILE A 57 2.88 31.14 -8.01
C ILE A 57 1.90 31.77 -7.01
N LYS A 58 1.91 33.10 -6.88
CA LYS A 58 0.99 33.86 -6.03
C LYS A 58 -0.47 33.82 -6.54
N MET A 59 -0.69 33.57 -7.83
CA MET A 59 -2.02 33.38 -8.44
C MET A 59 -2.58 31.96 -8.26
N SER A 60 -1.73 30.95 -8.01
CA SER A 60 -2.13 29.53 -7.93
C SER A 60 -2.40 29.03 -6.50
N SER A 61 -2.57 29.93 -5.51
CA SER A 61 -2.76 29.58 -4.09
C SER A 61 -1.69 28.61 -3.56
N PRO A 62 -0.52 29.10 -3.15
CA PRO A 62 0.61 28.25 -2.72
C PRO A 62 0.26 27.28 -1.57
N TYR A 63 -0.69 27.66 -0.71
CA TYR A 63 -1.20 26.79 0.35
C TYR A 63 -2.00 25.60 -0.19
N MET A 64 -2.78 25.78 -1.26
CA MET A 64 -3.55 24.69 -1.87
C MET A 64 -2.64 23.71 -2.59
N ASN A 65 -1.60 24.19 -3.29
CA ASN A 65 -0.65 23.30 -3.97
C ASN A 65 0.16 22.46 -2.96
N ASN A 66 0.56 23.06 -1.84
CA ASN A 66 1.18 22.31 -0.74
C ASN A 66 0.23 21.28 -0.11
N LEU A 67 -1.06 21.59 0.04
CA LEU A 67 -2.07 20.66 0.54
C LEU A 67 -2.25 19.46 -0.40
N ILE A 68 -2.28 19.68 -1.72
CA ILE A 68 -2.39 18.61 -2.72
C ILE A 68 -1.17 17.68 -2.65
N ILE A 69 0.04 18.24 -2.56
CA ILE A 69 1.25 17.43 -2.44
C ILE A 69 1.27 16.64 -1.12
N LEU A 70 0.82 17.24 -0.02
CA LEU A 70 0.73 16.57 1.28
C LEU A 70 -0.30 15.44 1.26
N GLY A 71 -1.45 15.65 0.61
CA GLY A 71 -2.45 14.61 0.35
C GLY A 71 -1.91 13.47 -0.53
N GLY A 72 -1.09 13.80 -1.53
CA GLY A 72 -0.40 12.81 -2.37
C GLY A 72 0.63 11.99 -1.59
N MET A 73 1.38 12.61 -0.68
CA MET A 73 2.30 11.88 0.21
C MET A 73 1.54 10.95 1.15
N LEU A 74 0.41 11.39 1.72
CA LEU A 74 -0.45 10.56 2.56
C LEU A 74 -1.05 9.37 1.80
N SER A 75 -1.49 9.56 0.56
CA SER A 75 -2.03 8.47 -0.27
C SER A 75 -0.95 7.49 -0.71
N TYR A 76 0.29 7.92 -0.91
CA TYR A 76 1.39 6.99 -1.15
C TYR A 76 1.73 6.14 0.07
N SER A 77 1.58 6.66 1.28
CA SER A 77 1.77 5.88 2.52
C SER A 77 0.80 4.70 2.64
N SER A 78 -0.44 4.82 2.17
CA SER A 78 -1.42 3.72 2.24
C SER A 78 -1.04 2.51 1.38
N ILE A 79 -0.31 2.73 0.28
CA ILE A 79 0.20 1.66 -0.58
C ILE A 79 1.25 0.82 0.17
N PHE A 80 2.04 1.43 1.05
CA PHE A 80 2.97 0.71 1.91
C PHE A 80 2.24 -0.11 2.98
N LEU A 81 1.18 0.44 3.59
CA LEU A 81 0.34 -0.29 4.55
C LEU A 81 -0.31 -1.52 3.92
N PHE A 82 -0.80 -1.39 2.68
CA PHE A 82 -1.36 -2.52 1.91
C PHE A 82 -0.34 -3.63 1.62
N GLY A 83 0.94 -3.30 1.56
CA GLY A 83 2.02 -4.27 1.34
C GLY A 83 2.37 -5.16 2.51
N LEU A 84 2.17 -4.65 3.72
CA LEU A 84 2.50 -5.32 4.98
C LEU A 84 1.54 -6.47 5.31
N ASP A 85 0.34 -6.45 4.74
CA ASP A 85 -0.80 -7.36 4.95
C ASP A 85 -0.48 -8.86 4.69
N GLY A 86 0.29 -9.16 3.64
CA GLY A 86 0.32 -10.53 3.08
C GLY A 86 1.33 -11.51 3.67
N ALA A 87 2.51 -11.08 4.14
CA ALA A 87 3.63 -12.03 4.32
C ALA A 87 4.52 -11.83 5.55
N LEU A 88 4.43 -10.68 6.22
CA LEU A 88 5.46 -10.26 7.19
C LEU A 88 4.90 -9.95 8.59
N VAL A 89 3.58 -9.87 8.73
CA VAL A 89 2.93 -9.22 9.88
C VAL A 89 2.01 -10.19 10.62
N SER A 90 2.14 -10.24 11.95
CA SER A 90 1.37 -11.12 12.83
C SER A 90 -0.09 -10.64 12.93
N ASP A 91 -1.04 -11.55 13.21
CA ASP A 91 -2.50 -11.26 13.22
C ASP A 91 -2.92 -9.99 13.98
N LYS A 92 -2.19 -9.63 15.04
CA LYS A 92 -2.46 -8.45 15.88
C LYS A 92 -2.11 -7.12 15.20
N GLU A 93 -1.07 -7.12 14.38
CA GLU A 93 -0.65 -5.92 13.65
C GLU A 93 -1.51 -5.73 12.39
N PHE A 94 -2.05 -6.81 11.82
CA PHE A 94 -3.06 -6.74 10.76
C PHE A 94 -4.33 -6.03 11.22
N GLU A 95 -4.82 -6.35 12.43
CA GLU A 95 -6.00 -5.69 13.02
C GLU A 95 -5.75 -4.19 13.28
N ALA A 96 -4.53 -3.82 13.69
CA ALA A 96 -4.12 -2.42 13.83
C ALA A 96 -4.04 -1.69 12.48
N LEU A 97 -3.53 -2.36 11.44
CA LEU A 97 -3.44 -1.81 10.08
C LEU A 97 -4.81 -1.56 9.45
N CYS A 98 -5.83 -2.38 9.74
CA CYS A 98 -7.20 -2.13 9.26
C CYS A 98 -7.88 -0.93 9.92
N THR A 99 -7.35 -0.46 11.06
CA THR A 99 -7.93 0.65 11.84
C THR A 99 -7.34 2.02 11.44
N VAL A 100 -6.12 2.01 10.87
CA VAL A 100 -5.36 3.20 10.43
C VAL A 100 -5.68 3.54 8.98
#